data_AF-A0A7X6FDK3-F1
#
_entry.id   AF-A0A7X6FDK3-F1
#
_cell.length_a   1.000
_cell.length_b   1.000
_cell.length_c   1.000
_cell.angle_alpha   90.00
_cell.angle_beta   90.00
_cell.angle_gamma   90.00
#
_symmetry.space_group_name_H-M   'P 1'
#
loop_
_entity.id
_entity.type
_entity.pdbx_description
1 polymer ?
#
loop_
_entity_poly.entity_id
_entity_poly.type
_entity_poly.pdbx_seq_one_letter_code
_entity_poly.pdbx_strand_id
1 'polypeptide(L)' 'MEYKSKLMTLIEAGKREEAFELVERLKAAAQPLPTAIKVDRTGAVTFYKGDRRFVKNAQGKWELAPKKK' A
#
# COMPACT_ATOMS: atom_id res chain seq x y z
N MET A 1 -1.94 -17.81 6.87
CA MET A 1 -3.38 -17.50 6.71
C MET A 1 -4.10 -17.36 8.06
N GLU A 2 -3.43 -16.94 9.14
CA GLU A 2 -3.95 -17.01 10.53
C GLU A 2 -4.63 -15.72 11.05
N TYR A 3 -4.75 -14.68 10.21
CA TYR A 3 -5.23 -13.37 10.71
C TYR A 3 -6.75 -13.27 10.79
N LYS A 4 -7.48 -14.04 9.96
CA LYS A 4 -8.96 -14.07 10.00
C LYS A 4 -9.48 -14.71 11.28
N SER A 5 -8.86 -15.79 11.76
CA SER A 5 -9.25 -16.44 13.02
C SER A 5 -8.99 -15.49 14.20
N LYS A 6 -7.80 -14.88 14.24
CA LYS A 6 -7.40 -13.95 15.30
C LYS A 6 -8.29 -12.71 15.39
N LEU A 7 -8.70 -12.13 14.27
CA LEU A 7 -9.60 -10.98 14.26
C LEU A 7 -10.99 -11.34 14.80
N MET A 8 -11.55 -12.48 14.38
CA MET A 8 -12.86 -12.95 14.88
C MET A 8 -12.82 -13.19 16.40
N THR A 9 -11.76 -13.83 16.91
CA THR A 9 -11.60 -14.05 18.36
C THR A 9 -11.57 -12.74 19.15
N LEU A 10 -10.94 -11.68 18.62
CA LEU A 10 -10.90 -10.38 19.29
C LEU A 10 -12.27 -9.69 19.29
N ILE A 11 -13.05 -9.84 18.20
CA ILE A 11 -14.41 -9.29 18.11
C ILE A 11 -15.34 -10.00 19.10
N GLU A 12 -15.30 -11.33 19.17
CA GLU A 12 -16.11 -12.14 20.09
C GLU A 12 -15.77 -11.86 21.56
N ALA A 13 -14.49 -11.62 21.86
CA ALA A 13 -14.03 -11.24 23.20
C ALA A 13 -14.37 -9.77 23.57
N GLY A 14 -15.04 -9.01 22.70
CA GLY A 14 -15.38 -7.61 22.92
C GLY A 14 -14.19 -6.64 22.89
N LYS A 15 -13.02 -7.10 22.45
CA LYS A 15 -11.77 -6.35 22.44
C LYS A 15 -11.65 -5.46 21.20
N ARG A 16 -12.50 -4.44 21.13
CA ARG A 16 -12.64 -3.57 19.97
C ARG A 16 -11.34 -2.85 19.59
N GLU A 17 -10.61 -2.30 20.56
CA GLU A 17 -9.35 -1.58 20.29
C GLU A 17 -8.27 -2.47 19.68
N GLU A 18 -8.03 -3.65 20.26
CA GLU A 18 -7.05 -4.62 19.74
C GLU A 18 -7.44 -5.13 18.33
N ALA A 19 -8.73 -5.32 18.07
CA ALA A 19 -9.23 -5.68 16.75
C ALA A 19 -8.98 -4.56 15.73
N PHE A 20 -9.23 -3.30 16.11
CA PHE A 20 -8.96 -2.13 15.27
C PHE A 20 -7.48 -1.98 14.94
N GLU A 21 -6.60 -2.11 15.94
CA GLU A 21 -5.14 -2.07 15.71
C GLU A 21 -4.67 -3.17 14.77
N LEU A 22 -5.20 -4.39 14.93
CA LEU A 22 -4.86 -5.52 14.06
C LEU A 22 -5.28 -5.24 12.61
N VAL A 23 -6.47 -4.68 12.40
CA VAL A 23 -6.95 -4.28 11.06
C VAL A 23 -6.07 -3.19 10.46
N GLU A 24 -5.70 -2.16 11.21
CA GLU A 24 -4.84 -1.08 10.71
C GLU A 24 -3.42 -1.59 10.40
N ARG A 25 -2.85 -2.50 11.20
CA ARG A 25 -1.57 -3.16 10.90
C ARG A 25 -1.66 -4.03 9.64
N LEU A 26 -2.73 -4.80 9.48
CA LEU A 26 -2.95 -5.62 8.29
C LEU A 26 -3.13 -4.75 7.05
N LYS A 27 -3.82 -3.62 7.16
CA LYS A 27 -3.99 -2.64 6.09
C LYS A 27 -2.65 -1.99 5.73
N ALA A 28 -1.83 -1.60 6.70
CA ALA A 28 -0.49 -1.07 6.46
C ALA A 28 0.44 -2.12 5.81
N ALA A 29 0.36 -3.38 6.24
CA ALA A 29 1.14 -4.48 5.68
C ALA A 29 0.65 -4.92 4.28
N ALA A 30 -0.67 -4.86 4.06
CA ALA A 30 -1.31 -5.22 2.80
C ALA A 30 -1.34 -4.09 1.78
N GLN A 31 -1.06 -2.85 2.19
CA GLN A 31 -0.95 -1.73 1.26
C GLN A 31 0.43 -1.73 0.61
N PRO A 32 0.54 -2.05 -0.70
CA PRO A 32 1.64 -1.56 -1.52
C PRO A 32 1.37 -0.08 -1.86
N LEU A 33 0.89 0.72 -0.91
CA LEU A 33 0.64 2.13 -1.19
C LEU A 33 1.98 2.74 -1.59
N PRO A 34 2.02 3.42 -2.74
CA PRO A 34 3.22 4.10 -3.11
C PRO A 34 3.56 5.13 -2.04
N THR A 35 4.81 5.13 -1.59
CA THR A 35 5.29 6.09 -0.58
C THR A 35 5.07 7.54 -1.02
N ALA A 36 5.02 7.77 -2.34
CA ALA A 36 4.54 8.99 -2.95
C ALA A 36 3.98 8.70 -4.35
N ILE A 37 2.88 9.35 -4.72
CA ILE A 37 2.37 9.44 -6.09
C ILE A 37 2.62 10.87 -6.57
N LYS A 38 3.37 11.03 -7.66
CA LYS A 38 3.63 12.32 -8.32
C LYS A 38 3.03 12.29 -9.71
N VAL A 39 2.21 13.28 -10.03
CA VAL A 39 1.72 13.50 -11.40
C VAL A 39 2.48 14.71 -11.94
N ASP A 40 3.17 14.56 -13.07
CA ASP A 40 3.85 15.68 -13.71
C ASP A 40 2.91 16.44 -14.66
N ARG A 41 3.42 17.54 -15.24
CA ARG A 41 2.64 18.41 -16.14
C ARG A 41 2.22 17.74 -17.45
N THR A 42 2.80 16.59 -17.79
CA THR A 42 2.44 15.81 -18.99
C THR A 42 1.40 14.73 -18.66
N GLY A 43 0.98 14.63 -17.40
CA GLY A 43 0.03 13.62 -16.92
C GLY A 43 0.66 12.26 -16.62
N ALA A 44 1.99 12.15 -16.65
CA ALA A 44 2.67 10.92 -16.28
C ALA A 44 2.62 10.71 -14.76
N VAL A 45 2.22 9.51 -14.35
CA VAL A 45 2.08 9.15 -12.94
C VAL A 45 3.30 8.38 -12.50
N THR A 46 4.09 8.95 -11.60
CA THR A 46 5.21 8.28 -10.95
C THR A 46 4.81 7.84 -9.55
N PHE A 47 5.12 6.60 -9.17
CA PHE A 47 4.94 6.15 -7.80
C PHE A 47 6.13 5.33 -7.30
N TYR A 48 6.40 5.36 -5.99
CA TYR A 48 7.55 4.69 -5.37
C TYR A 48 7.13 3.50 -4.49
N LYS A 49 7.81 2.36 -4.62
CA LYS A 49 7.67 1.21 -3.73
C LYS A 49 9.05 0.80 -3.21
N GLY A 50 9.39 1.24 -2.01
CA GLY A 50 10.76 1.16 -1.48
C GLY A 50 11.72 1.96 -2.37
N ASP A 51 12.83 1.34 -2.80
CA ASP A 51 13.80 1.97 -3.72
C ASP A 51 13.42 1.89 -5.21
N ARG A 52 12.27 1.29 -5.53
CA ARG A 52 11.82 1.11 -6.92
C ARG A 52 10.86 2.22 -7.33
N ARG A 53 11.12 2.83 -8.48
CA ARG A 53 10.28 3.86 -9.09
C ARG A 53 9.48 3.25 -10.24
N PHE A 54 8.16 3.46 -10.23
CA PHE A 54 7.25 3.06 -11.30
C PHE A 54 6.73 4.30 -12.00
N VAL A 55 6.68 4.29 -13.33
CA VAL A 55 6.16 5.41 -14.14
C VAL A 55 5.09 4.87 -15.08
N LYS A 56 3.92 5.51 -15.08
CA LYS A 56 2.87 5.31 -16.08
C LYS A 56 3.11 6.31 -17.21
N ASN A 57 3.42 5.80 -18.39
CA ASN A 57 3.59 6.65 -19.57
C ASN A 57 2.22 7.15 -20.08
N ALA A 58 2.23 8.08 -21.03
CA ALA A 58 1.00 8.65 -21.61
C ALA A 58 0.13 7.60 -22.35
N GLN A 59 0.69 6.45 -22.71
CA GLN A 59 -0.02 5.31 -23.31
C GLN A 59 -0.64 4.38 -22.26
N GLY A 60 -0.49 4.71 -20.98
CA GLY A 60 -1.05 3.98 -19.86
C GLY A 60 -0.24 2.76 -19.39
N LYS A 61 0.93 2.49 -19.98
CA LYS A 61 1.82 1.38 -19.62
C LYS A 61 2.68 1.74 -18.42
N TRP A 62 2.85 0.77 -17.52
CA TRP A 62 3.71 0.87 -16.34
C TRP A 62 5.12 0.37 -16.64
N GLU A 63 6.12 1.18 -16.31
CA GLU A 63 7.53 0.86 -16.49
C GLU A 63 8.32 1.08 -15.19
N LEU A 64 9.26 0.19 -14.93
CA LEU A 64 10.19 0.31 -13.81
C LEU A 64 11.31 1.28 -14.21
N ALA A 65 11.36 2.44 -13.58
CA ALA A 65 12.37 3.45 -13.84
C ALA A 65 13.48 3.39 -12.77
N PRO A 66 14.74 3.69 -13.14
CA PRO A 66 15.80 3.84 -12.16
C PRO A 66 15.55 5.06 -11.25
N LYS A 67 16.00 4.97 -10.00
CA LYS A 67 16.03 6.09 -9.06
C LYS A 67 16.98 7.14 -9.64
N LYS A 68 16.49 8.34 -9.97
CA LYS A 68 17.38 9.46 -10.30
C LYS A 68 18.23 9.72 -9.05
N LYS A 69 19.55 9.62 -9.19
CA LYS A 69 20.52 10.09 -8.18
C LYS A 69 20.26 11.56 -7.85
#